data_AF-A0A7J8Z6J7-F1
#
_entry.id   AF-A0A7J8Z6J7-F1
#
_cell.length_a   1.000
_cell.length_b   1.000
_cell.length_c   1.000
_cell.angle_alpha   90.00
_cell.angle_beta   90.00
_cell.angle_gamma   90.00
#
_symmetry.space_group_name_H-M   'P 1'
#
loop_
_entity.id
_entity.type
_entity.pdbx_description
1 polymer ?
#
loop_
_entity_poly.entity_id
_entity_poly.type
_entity_poly.pdbx_seq_one_letter_code
_entity_poly.pdbx_strand_id
1 'polypeptide(L)' 'MAVNRVTYESPPHFKWFYVCFEALKRGWKEKCILILGLDGCLLKGPFKSEMFFAVERGRNNQMYPIA' A
#
# COMPACT_ATOMS: atom_id res chain seq x y z
N MET A 1 -2.31 1.35 -34.10
CA MET A 1 -1.87 1.17 -32.71
C MET A 1 -2.42 -0.16 -32.23
N ALA A 2 -1.57 -1.13 -31.87
CA ALA A 2 -2.01 -2.43 -31.37
C ALA A 2 -2.21 -2.36 -29.86
N VAL A 3 -3.41 -2.70 -29.37
CA VAL A 3 -3.69 -2.77 -27.93
C VAL A 3 -3.36 -4.19 -27.46
N ASN A 4 -2.32 -4.35 -26.67
CA ASN A 4 -2.01 -5.63 -26.03
C ASN A 4 -3.08 -5.92 -24.96
N ARG A 5 -3.87 -6.98 -25.18
CA ARG A 5 -4.87 -7.47 -24.23
C ARG A 5 -4.24 -8.53 -23.33
N VAL A 6 -4.52 -8.44 -22.03
CA VAL A 6 -4.13 -9.48 -21.07
C VAL A 6 -4.94 -10.75 -21.35
N THR A 7 -4.25 -11.88 -21.51
CA THR A 7 -4.83 -13.22 -21.70
C THR A 7 -4.65 -14.07 -20.44
N TYR A 8 -5.31 -15.24 -20.38
CA TYR A 8 -5.19 -16.16 -19.23
C TYR A 8 -3.76 -16.69 -19.02
N GLU A 9 -2.99 -16.80 -20.11
CA GLU A 9 -1.58 -17.21 -20.10
C GLU A 9 -0.60 -16.07 -19.74
N SER A 10 -1.12 -14.85 -19.51
CA SER A 10 -0.27 -13.69 -19.21
C SER A 10 0.28 -13.76 -17.78
N PRO A 11 1.52 -13.31 -17.54
CA PRO A 11 2.05 -13.19 -16.18
C PRO A 11 1.13 -12.34 -15.29
N PRO A 12 1.10 -12.58 -13.96
CA PRO A 12 0.38 -11.73 -13.03
C PRO A 12 0.75 -10.27 -13.24
N HIS A 13 -0.22 -9.43 -13.58
CA HIS A 13 -0.01 -8.01 -13.84
C HIS A 13 -0.73 -7.20 -12.76
N PHE A 14 0.01 -6.28 -12.12
CA PHE A 14 -0.61 -5.32 -11.24
C PHE A 14 -1.45 -4.34 -12.07
N LYS A 15 -2.75 -4.27 -11.79
CA LYS A 15 -3.68 -3.48 -12.61
C LYS A 15 -3.82 -2.06 -12.06
N TRP A 16 -4.32 -1.91 -10.83
CA TRP A 16 -4.60 -0.62 -10.19
C TRP A 16 -4.52 -0.78 -8.67
N PHE A 17 -3.98 0.22 -7.96
CA PHE A 17 -4.11 0.39 -6.51
C PHE A 17 -5.04 1.58 -6.28
N TYR A 18 -6.04 1.45 -5.40
CA TYR A 18 -6.85 2.59 -4.97
C TYR A 18 -6.51 2.93 -3.52
N VAL A 19 -6.11 4.16 -3.27
CA VAL A 19 -5.90 4.69 -1.91
C VAL A 19 -6.74 5.96 -1.75
N CYS A 20 -7.61 5.97 -0.74
CA CYS A 20 -8.46 7.13 -0.45
C CYS A 20 -7.71 8.09 0.47
N PHE A 21 -7.05 9.08 -0.13
CA PHE A 21 -6.31 10.09 0.64
C PHE A 21 -7.22 10.97 1.51
N GLU A 22 -8.50 11.13 1.19
CA GLU A 22 -9.42 11.97 1.95
C GLU A 22 -9.79 11.36 3.31
N ALA A 23 -10.10 10.06 3.34
CA ALA A 23 -10.37 9.35 4.59
C ALA A 23 -9.14 9.34 5.50
N LEU A 24 -7.95 9.09 4.92
CA LEU A 24 -6.67 9.19 5.61
C LEU A 24 -6.44 10.61 6.17
N LYS A 25 -6.58 11.64 5.33
CA LYS A 25 -6.40 13.04 5.71
C LYS A 25 -7.35 13.48 6.83
N ARG A 26 -8.61 13.03 6.83
CA ARG A 26 -9.58 13.36 7.89
C ARG A 26 -9.19 12.71 9.21
N GLY A 27 -8.89 11.41 9.21
CA GLY A 27 -8.40 10.71 10.40
C GLY A 27 -7.11 11.31 10.95
N TRP A 28 -6.20 11.79 10.07
CA TRP A 28 -4.96 12.46 10.47
C TRP A 28 -5.19 13.79 11.16
N LYS A 29 -6.09 14.63 10.61
CA LYS A 29 -6.42 15.94 11.21
C LYS A 29 -7.09 15.81 12.57
N GLU A 30 -7.87 14.74 12.78
CA GLU A 30 -8.56 14.49 14.04
C GLU A 30 -7.63 13.96 15.14
N LYS A 31 -6.54 13.26 14.79
CA LYS A 31 -5.65 12.62 15.78
C LYS A 31 -4.28 13.28 15.99
N CYS A 32 -3.90 14.28 15.19
CA CYS A 32 -2.75 15.20 15.39
C CYS A 32 -1.37 14.61 15.74
N ILE A 33 -1.17 13.31 15.61
CA ILE A 33 0.11 12.64 15.77
C ILE A 33 0.01 11.44 14.87
N LEU A 34 0.82 11.38 13.82
CA LEU A 34 1.31 10.14 13.24
C LEU A 34 2.29 10.38 12.10
N ILE A 35 3.51 9.89 12.26
CA ILE A 35 4.38 9.65 11.11
C ILE A 35 3.87 8.35 10.50
N LEU A 36 3.37 8.44 9.27
CA LEU A 36 2.95 7.30 8.49
C LEU A 36 4.11 6.89 7.58
N GLY A 37 4.74 5.78 7.92
CA GLY A 37 5.75 5.15 7.09
C GLY A 37 5.09 4.20 6.11
N LEU A 38 5.36 4.36 4.82
CA LEU A 38 5.14 3.30 3.84
C LEU A 38 6.44 2.53 3.72
N ASP A 39 6.44 1.29 4.21
CA ASP A 39 7.55 0.36 4.00
C ASP A 39 7.17 -0.67 2.95
N GLY A 40 8.11 -1.01 2.09
CA GLY A 40 7.92 -1.93 0.98
C GLY A 40 8.86 -3.12 1.11
N CYS A 41 8.33 -4.35 1.04
CA CYS A 41 9.16 -5.54 0.95
C CYS A 41 8.86 -6.34 -0.32
N LEU A 42 9.92 -6.86 -0.95
CA LEU A 42 9.79 -7.73 -2.11
C LEU A 42 9.47 -9.16 -1.64
N LEU A 43 8.34 -9.69 -2.10
CA LEU A 43 7.95 -11.06 -1.81
C LEU A 43 8.84 -12.04 -2.59
N LYS A 44 9.58 -12.86 -1.85
CA LYS A 44 10.29 -14.03 -2.40
C LYS A 44 9.33 -15.22 -2.46
N GLY A 45 8.38 -15.15 -3.40
CA GLY A 45 7.42 -16.23 -3.66
C GLY A 45 7.25 -16.47 -5.16
N PRO A 46 6.42 -17.46 -5.55
CA PRO A 46 6.07 -17.69 -6.96
C PRO A 46 5.44 -16.45 -7.61
N PHE A 47 4.83 -15.58 -6.78
CA PHE A 47 4.36 -14.26 -7.17
C PHE A 47 5.39 -13.22 -6.72
N LYS A 48 6.20 -12.73 -7.65
CA LYS A 48 7.13 -11.62 -7.42
C LYS A 48 6.33 -10.32 -7.43
N SER A 49 6.04 -9.78 -6.26
CA SER A 49 5.41 -8.47 -6.11
C SER A 49 6.05 -7.69 -4.97
N GLU A 50 5.88 -6.37 -5.01
CA GLU A 50 6.19 -5.47 -3.91
C GLU A 50 4.97 -5.38 -3.00
N MET A 51 5.18 -5.65 -1.72
CA MET A 51 4.15 -5.57 -0.69
C MET A 51 4.42 -4.34 0.16
N PHE A 52 3.50 -3.39 0.12
CA PHE A 52 3.57 -2.17 0.92
C PHE A 52 2.79 -2.37 2.22
N PHE A 53 3.39 -2.01 3.34
CA PHE A 53 2.75 -1.91 4.63
C PHE A 53 2.70 -0.44 5.06
N ALA A 54 1.53 0.02 5.48
CA ALA A 54 1.38 1.28 6.15
C ALA A 54 1.65 1.07 7.64
N VAL A 55 2.59 1.82 8.21
CA VAL A 55 2.96 1.77 9.62
C VAL A 55 2.68 3.13 10.27
N GLU A 56 1.93 3.08 11.36
CA GLU A 56 1.53 4.17 12.23
C GLU A 56 2.53 4.35 13.37
N ARG A 57 3.10 5.55 13.58
CA ARG A 57 3.80 5.86 14.85
C ARG A 57 2.91 6.60 15.84
N GLY A 58 2.43 5.88 16.85
CA GLY A 58 1.55 6.39 17.90
C GLY A 58 2.22 7.37 18.88
N ARG A 59 1.41 7.96 19.77
CA ARG A 59 1.84 8.95 20.79
C ARG A 59 2.86 8.41 21.81
N ASN A 60 2.87 7.09 22.01
CA ASN A 60 3.86 6.38 22.82
C ASN A 60 5.15 6.04 22.04
N ASN A 61 5.32 6.60 20.84
CA ASN A 61 6.46 6.37 19.94
C ASN A 61 6.59 4.90 19.46
N GLN A 62 5.53 4.09 19.59
CA GLN A 62 5.47 2.72 19.09
C GLN A 62 4.90 2.69 17.67
N MET A 63 5.32 1.69 16.90
CA MET A 63 4.90 1.45 15.52
C MET A 63 3.78 0.39 15.46
N TYR A 64 2.69 0.69 14.76
CA TYR A 64 1.53 -0.20 14.59
C TYR A 64 1.21 -0.39 13.11
N PRO A 65 0.84 -1.60 12.66
CA PRO A 65 0.38 -1.81 11.30
C PRO A 65 -0.99 -1.16 11.09
N ILE A 66 -1.15 -0.43 9.99
CA ILE A 66 -2.44 0.10 9.51
C ILE A 66 -2.96 -0.85 8.44
N ALA A 67 -4.16 -1.38 8.65
CA ALA A 67 -4.85 -2.30 7.75
C ALA A 67 -5.73 -1.57 6.73
#